data_AF-A0A920B4R7-F1
#
_entry.id   AF-A0A920B4R7-F1
#
_cell.length_a   1.000
_cell.length_b   1.000
_cell.length_c   1.000
_cell.angle_alpha   90.00
_cell.angle_beta   90.00
_cell.angle_gamma   90.00
#
_symmetry.space_group_name_H-M   'P 1'
#
loop_
_entity.id
_entity.type
_entity.pdbx_description
1 polymer ?
#
loop_
_entity_poly.entity_id
_entity_poly.type
_entity_poly.pdbx_seq_one_letter_code
_entity_poly.pdbx_strand_id
1 'polypeptide(L)'
;MKKNKIIIFDTTLRDGEQSAGASMSIEDKIEIATKLNEMKVDIIEAGFPFASKGDFQAVKKVSEISTHSIICGLARAQIKI
;
A
#
# COMPACT_ATOMS: atom_id res chain seq x y z
N MET A 1 -7.19 21.11 8.46
CA MET A 1 -7.49 19.78 9.06
C MET A 1 -8.12 20.02 10.44
N LYS A 2 -9.17 19.28 10.83
CA LYS A 2 -9.73 19.41 12.20
C LYS A 2 -8.64 19.06 13.21
N LYS A 3 -8.50 19.87 14.27
CA LYS A 3 -7.40 19.80 15.26
C LYS A 3 -7.22 18.43 15.95
N ASN A 4 -8.20 17.52 15.84
CA ASN A 4 -8.20 16.20 16.50
C ASN A 4 -8.38 15.02 15.52
N LYS A 5 -8.12 15.19 14.21
CA LYS A 5 -8.21 14.07 13.27
C LYS A 5 -6.99 13.15 13.47
N ILE A 6 -7.23 11.90 13.85
CA ILE A 6 -6.23 10.83 13.80
C ILE A 6 -6.17 10.32 12.36
N ILE A 7 -4.95 10.13 11.84
CA ILE A 7 -4.70 9.59 10.51
C ILE A 7 -4.29 8.13 10.68
N ILE A 8 -4.98 7.24 9.97
CA ILE A 8 -4.60 5.82 9.93
C ILE A 8 -3.71 5.60 8.72
N PHE A 9 -2.47 5.21 9.00
CA PHE A 9 -1.51 4.74 8.01
C PHE A 9 -1.42 3.23 8.14
N ASP A 10 -2.01 2.51 7.19
CA ASP A 10 -2.02 1.04 7.17
C ASP A 10 -0.82 0.50 6.38
N THR A 11 -0.08 -0.43 6.98
CA THR A 11 1.10 -1.06 6.39
C THR A 11 0.89 -2.55 6.07
N THR A 12 -0.35 -3.03 6.03
CA THR A 12 -0.67 -4.46 5.86
C THR A 12 -0.06 -5.03 4.58
N LEU A 13 -0.13 -4.28 3.47
CA LEU A 13 0.34 -4.72 2.15
C LEU A 13 1.86 -4.62 1.94
N ARG A 14 2.58 -4.01 2.89
CA ARG A 14 4.04 -3.87 2.85
C ARG A 14 4.70 -4.61 3.98
N ASP A 15 4.41 -4.21 5.21
CA ASP A 15 5.06 -4.74 6.41
C ASP A 15 4.40 -6.06 6.82
N GLY A 16 3.07 -6.14 6.70
CA GLY A 16 2.33 -7.37 6.94
C GLY A 16 2.79 -8.53 6.05
N GLU A 17 3.04 -8.27 4.76
CA GLU A 17 3.54 -9.28 3.80
C GLU A 17 4.92 -9.88 4.19
N GLN A 18 5.72 -9.19 5.01
CA GLN A 18 7.03 -9.70 5.47
C GLN A 18 6.89 -10.77 6.56
N SER A 19 5.69 -11.00 7.08
CA SER A 19 5.43 -12.05 8.05
C SER A 19 5.51 -13.44 7.42
N ALA A 20 6.01 -14.42 8.19
CA ALA A 20 6.09 -15.80 7.72
C ALA A 20 4.70 -16.34 7.32
N GLY A 21 4.59 -16.83 6.09
CA GLY A 21 3.33 -17.36 5.55
C GLY A 21 2.33 -16.30 5.07
N ALA A 22 2.68 -15.01 5.09
CA ALA A 22 1.82 -13.91 4.67
C ALA A 22 2.15 -13.34 3.27
N SER A 23 2.87 -14.10 2.44
CA SER A 23 3.20 -13.67 1.07
C SER A 23 1.93 -13.46 0.24
N MET A 24 1.84 -12.33 -0.47
CA MET A 24 0.63 -11.94 -1.18
C MET A 24 0.87 -11.94 -2.70
N SER A 25 -0.08 -12.49 -3.45
CA SER A 25 -0.15 -12.25 -4.90
C SER A 25 -0.59 -10.81 -5.19
N ILE A 26 -0.49 -10.39 -6.45
CA ILE A 26 -1.00 -9.08 -6.87
C ILE A 26 -2.51 -9.00 -6.63
N GLU A 27 -3.21 -10.10 -6.88
CA GLU A 27 -4.65 -10.24 -6.71
C GLU A 27 -5.04 -10.12 -5.24
N ASP A 28 -4.31 -10.78 -4.33
CA ASP A 28 -4.52 -10.66 -2.87
C ASP A 28 -4.35 -9.20 -2.41
N LYS A 29 -3.30 -8.51 -2.91
CA LYS A 29 -3.05 -7.11 -2.58
C LYS A 29 -4.19 -6.20 -3.05
N ILE A 30 -4.75 -6.45 -4.23
CA ILE A 30 -5.89 -5.68 -4.76
C ILE A 30 -7.14 -5.91 -3.92
N GLU A 31 -7.42 -7.16 -3.52
CA GLU A 31 -8.58 -7.49 -2.70
C GLU A 31 -8.49 -6.80 -1.33
N ILE A 32 -7.35 -6.94 -0.64
CA ILE A 32 -7.12 -6.32 0.67
C ILE A 32 -7.14 -4.79 0.55
N ALA A 33 -6.50 -4.20 -0.46
CA ALA A 33 -6.53 -2.76 -0.70
C ALA A 33 -7.95 -2.23 -0.92
N THR A 34 -8.79 -2.98 -1.64
CA THR A 34 -10.20 -2.64 -1.86
C THR A 34 -10.94 -2.56 -0.52
N LYS A 35 -10.72 -3.55 0.37
CA LYS A 35 -11.33 -3.57 1.71
C LYS A 35 -10.86 -2.42 2.59
N LEU A 36 -9.56 -2.14 2.62
CA LEU A 36 -9.00 -1.00 3.36
C LEU A 36 -9.56 0.35 2.85
N ASN A 37 -9.74 0.48 1.53
CA ASN A 37 -10.33 1.65 0.91
C ASN A 37 -11.84 1.79 1.23
N GLU A 38 -12.60 0.69 1.22
CA GLU A 38 -14.02 0.65 1.67
C GLU A 38 -14.17 1.05 3.14
N MET A 39 -13.22 0.65 3.99
CA MET A 39 -13.13 1.04 5.40
C MET A 39 -12.71 2.50 5.60
N LYS A 40 -12.36 3.20 4.52
CA LYS A 40 -11.92 4.61 4.53
C LYS A 40 -10.67 4.86 5.37
N VAL A 41 -9.71 3.93 5.29
CA VAL A 41 -8.36 4.17 5.81
C VAL A 41 -7.75 5.38 5.10
N ASP A 42 -7.06 6.25 5.83
CA ASP A 42 -6.53 7.48 5.23
C ASP A 42 -5.39 7.20 4.24
N ILE A 43 -4.46 6.30 4.60
CA ILE A 43 -3.27 5.98 3.82
C ILE A 43 -3.04 4.47 3.82
N ILE A 44 -2.77 3.91 2.64
CA ILE A 44 -2.39 2.50 2.46
C ILE A 44 -0.98 2.46 1.88
N GLU A 45 -0.03 1.86 2.61
CA GLU A 45 1.30 1.54 2.08
C GLU A 45 1.23 0.25 1.26
N ALA A 46 1.13 0.39 -0.06
CA ALA A 46 0.83 -0.69 -0.98
C ALA A 46 2.03 -1.59 -1.33
N GLY A 47 3.23 -1.26 -0.83
CA GLY A 47 4.45 -2.06 -1.05
C GLY A 47 5.69 -1.20 -1.30
N PHE A 48 6.73 -1.84 -1.87
CA PHE A 48 7.99 -1.19 -2.22
C PHE A 48 8.22 -1.26 -3.74
N PRO A 49 7.80 -0.25 -4.53
CA PRO A 49 7.83 -0.32 -6.00
C PRO A 49 9.19 -0.63 -6.62
N PHE A 50 10.28 -0.30 -5.93
CA PHE A 50 11.64 -0.54 -6.42
C PHE A 50 12.09 -2.00 -6.24
N ALA A 51 11.45 -2.79 -5.38
CA ALA A 51 11.91 -4.14 -5.03
C ALA A 51 11.92 -5.09 -6.23
N SER A 52 10.87 -5.07 -7.05
CA SER A 52 10.77 -5.87 -8.27
C SER A 52 9.78 -5.27 -9.28
N LYS A 53 9.75 -5.81 -10.51
CA LYS A 53 8.69 -5.46 -11.48
C LYS A 53 7.30 -5.86 -10.98
N GLY A 54 7.21 -6.95 -10.23
CA GLY A 54 5.95 -7.42 -9.62
C GLY A 54 5.45 -6.42 -8.57
N ASP A 55 6.33 -5.97 -7.68
CA ASP A 55 6.00 -4.95 -6.67
C ASP A 55 5.57 -3.63 -7.29
N PHE A 56 6.27 -3.19 -8.35
CA PHE A 56 5.87 -2.01 -9.10
C PHE A 56 4.46 -2.15 -9.68
N GLN A 57 4.16 -3.29 -10.31
CA GLN A 57 2.84 -3.56 -10.88
C GLN A 57 1.76 -3.64 -9.80
N ALA A 58 2.06 -4.27 -8.65
CA ALA A 58 1.13 -4.35 -7.52
C ALA A 58 0.76 -2.96 -7.02
N VAL A 59 1.74 -2.10 -6.72
CA VAL A 59 1.51 -0.73 -6.24
C VAL A 59 0.75 0.09 -7.28
N LYS A 60 1.09 -0.05 -8.57
CA LYS A 60 0.38 0.63 -9.67
C LYS A 60 -1.09 0.21 -9.71
N LYS A 61 -1.41 -1.08 -9.70
CA LYS A 61 -2.80 -1.55 -9.75
C LYS A 61 -3.60 -1.11 -8.53
N VAL A 62 -3.01 -1.17 -7.32
CA VAL A 62 -3.64 -0.66 -6.10
C VAL A 62 -3.94 0.85 -6.21
N SER A 63 -3.02 1.62 -6.81
CA SER A 63 -3.25 3.06 -7.04
C SER A 63 -4.38 3.36 -8.04
N GLU A 64 -4.59 2.51 -9.03
CA GLU A 64 -5.62 2.69 -10.07
C GLU A 64 -7.04 2.43 -9.54
N ILE A 65 -7.19 1.57 -8.52
CA ILE A 65 -8.50 1.20 -7.95
C ILE A 65 -8.89 2.04 -6.73
N SER A 66 -7.94 2.76 -6.13
CA SER A 66 -8.20 3.50 -4.90
C SER A 66 -9.04 4.75 -5.17
N THR A 67 -10.10 4.93 -4.37
CA THR A 67 -11.06 6.02 -4.53
C THR A 67 -11.13 6.94 -3.30
N HIS A 68 -10.61 6.48 -2.16
CA HIS A 68 -10.64 7.22 -0.90
C HIS A 68 -9.26 7.38 -0.28
N SER A 69 -8.50 6.30 -0.19
CA SER A 69 -7.21 6.27 0.49
C SER A 69 -6.12 6.91 -0.36
N ILE A 70 -5.15 7.53 0.30
CA ILE A 70 -3.89 7.91 -0.35
C ILE A 70 -3.03 6.66 -0.47
N ILE A 71 -2.54 6.36 -1.68
CA ILE A 71 -1.64 5.23 -1.88
C ILE A 71 -0.18 5.67 -1.70
N CYS A 72 0.51 4.97 -0.81
CA CYS A 72 1.92 5.18 -0.49
C CYS A 72 2.75 3.99 -0.99
N GLY A 73 3.94 4.27 -1.52
CA GLY A 73 4.95 3.26 -1.82
C GLY A 73 6.24 3.59 -1.09
N LEU A 74 6.86 2.59 -0.47
CA LEU A 74 8.13 2.77 0.22
C LEU A 74 9.23 3.19 -0.77
N ALA A 75 10.17 4.01 -0.31
CA ALA A 75 11.38 4.33 -1.05
C ALA A 75 12.59 4.37 -0.11
N ARG A 76 13.77 4.01 -0.63
CA ARG A 76 15.03 4.29 0.05
C ARG A 76 15.41 5.75 -0.21
N ALA A 77 16.09 6.38 0.74
CA ALA A 77 16.63 7.73 0.59
C ALA A 77 17.91 7.72 -0.30
N GLN A 78 17.72 7.42 -1.58
CA GLN A 78 18.79 7.40 -2.58
C GLN A 78 18.33 8.10 -3.86
N ILE A 79 19.22 8.87 -4.48
CA ILE A 79 19.01 9.36 -5.84
C ILE A 79 19.41 8.24 -6.80
N LYS A 80 18.52 7.87 -7.71
CA LYS A 80 18.86 6.96 -8.80
C LYS A 80 19.42 7.80 -9.94
N ILE A 81 20.74 7.75 -10.12
CA ILE A 81 21.44 8.31 -11.28
C ILE A 81 21.31 7.33 -12.45
#